data_AF-A0A951UCW8-F1
#
_entry.id   AF-A0A951UCW8-F1
#
_cell.length_a   1.000
_cell.length_b   1.000
_cell.length_c   1.000
_cell.angle_alpha   90.00
_cell.angle_beta   90.00
_cell.angle_gamma   90.00
#
_symmetry.space_group_name_H-M   'P 1'
#
loop_
_entity.id
_entity.type
_entity.pdbx_description
1 polymer ?
#
loop_
_entity_poly.entity_id
_entity_poly.type
_entity_poly.pdbx_seq_one_letter_code
_entity_poly.pdbx_strand_id
1 'polypeptide(L)' 'MSDKQKRDRITLDITDLRERIETARSEPLWKELSLSRKIRNLLQTYLEQLEKERQQEEQRNNQPDNS' A
#
# COMPACT_ATOMS: atom_id res chain seq x y z
N MET A 1 -25.60 -24.00 2.64
CA MET A 1 -24.64 -23.90 1.53
C MET A 1 -23.81 -22.66 1.79
N SER A 2 -22.54 -22.79 2.16
CA SER A 2 -21.68 -21.63 2.47
C SER A 2 -21.03 -21.15 1.20
N ASP A 3 -21.48 -20.01 0.68
CA ASP A 3 -20.77 -19.25 -0.35
C ASP A 3 -19.40 -18.84 0.20
N LYS A 4 -18.37 -19.63 -0.11
CA LYS A 4 -16.98 -19.19 -0.02
C LYS A 4 -16.86 -17.97 -0.94
N GLN A 5 -16.82 -16.77 -0.37
CA GLN A 5 -16.40 -15.55 -1.05
C GLN A 5 -15.18 -15.88 -1.91
N LYS A 6 -15.38 -15.94 -3.23
CA LYS A 6 -14.30 -16.14 -4.19
C LYS A 6 -13.37 -14.95 -4.03
N ARG A 7 -12.17 -15.20 -3.50
CA ARG A 7 -11.12 -14.17 -3.47
C ARG A 7 -10.82 -13.82 -4.92
N ASP A 8 -11.16 -12.60 -5.30
CA ASP A 8 -10.80 -12.08 -6.61
C ASP A 8 -9.27 -12.06 -6.72
N ARG A 9 -8.75 -12.61 -7.82
CA ARG A 9 -7.31 -12.79 -8.02
C ARG A 9 -6.92 -11.98 -9.24
N ILE A 10 -5.96 -11.08 -9.05
CA ILE A 10 -5.41 -10.24 -10.12
C ILE A 10 -4.00 -10.72 -10.40
N THR A 11 -3.67 -10.88 -11.68
CA THR A 11 -2.31 -11.16 -12.16
C THR A 11 -1.71 -9.86 -12.68
N LEU A 12 -0.50 -9.54 -12.22
CA LEU A 12 0.25 -8.35 -12.63
C LEU A 12 1.65 -8.80 -13.06
N ASP A 13 2.12 -8.28 -14.19
CA ASP A 13 3.54 -8.35 -14.52
C ASP A 13 4.27 -7.25 -13.72
N ILE A 14 5.31 -7.67 -13.00
CA ILE A 14 6.11 -6.82 -12.10
C ILE A 14 7.60 -7.10 -12.29
N THR A 15 7.98 -7.66 -13.44
CA THR A 15 9.35 -8.13 -13.69
C THR A 15 10.37 -7.00 -13.52
N ASP A 16 10.04 -5.80 -13.99
CA ASP A 16 10.83 -4.57 -13.86
C ASP A 16 10.92 -4.03 -12.42
N LEU A 17 9.90 -4.31 -11.59
CA LEU A 17 9.84 -3.85 -10.21
C LEU A 17 10.42 -4.86 -9.21
N ARG A 18 10.63 -6.12 -9.61
CA ARG A 18 10.98 -7.22 -8.70
C ARG A 18 12.19 -6.89 -7.82
N GLU A 19 13.31 -6.51 -8.43
CA GLU A 19 14.54 -6.21 -7.67
C GLU A 19 14.38 -5.01 -6.73
N ARG A 20 13.66 -3.99 -7.19
CA ARG A 20 13.34 -2.80 -6.38
C ARG A 20 12.49 -3.17 -5.17
N ILE A 21 11.50 -4.05 -5.33
CA ILE A 21 10.65 -4.52 -4.23
C ILE A 21 11.46 -5.37 -3.23
N GLU A 22 12.31 -6.26 -3.73
CA GLU A 22 13.15 -7.13 -2.88
C GLU A 22 14.12 -6.32 -2.00
N THR A 23 14.61 -5.18 -2.51
CA THR A 23 15.59 -4.31 -1.84
C THR A 23 14.99 -3.05 -1.20
N ALA A 24 13.66 -2.88 -1.25
CA ALA A 24 12.97 -1.67 -0.78
C ALA A 24 13.18 -1.35 0.70
N ARG A 25 13.47 -2.35 1.54
CA ARG A 25 13.75 -2.20 2.97
C ARG A 25 14.95 -3.02 3.39
N SER A 26 15.74 -2.49 4.33
CA SER A 26 16.97 -3.11 4.82
C SER A 26 16.75 -4.06 6.01
N GLU A 27 15.55 -4.05 6.59
CA GLU A 27 15.19 -4.81 7.78
C GLU A 27 15.36 -6.33 7.57
N PRO A 28 15.91 -7.09 8.53
CA PRO A 28 16.08 -8.55 8.39
C PRO A 28 14.76 -9.28 8.09
N LEU A 29 13.68 -8.88 8.79
CA LEU A 29 12.34 -9.43 8.58
C LEU A 29 11.84 -9.23 7.16
N TRP A 30 12.23 -8.15 6.47
CA TRP A 30 11.83 -7.91 5.08
C TRP A 30 12.34 -9.03 4.19
N LYS A 31 13.60 -9.44 4.34
CA LYS A 31 14.23 -10.48 3.50
C LYS A 31 13.52 -11.83 3.61
N GLU A 32 12.91 -12.13 4.75
CA GLU A 32 12.18 -13.37 5.01
C GLU A 32 10.75 -13.39 4.41
N LEU A 33 10.20 -12.23 4.04
CA LEU A 33 8.87 -12.14 3.45
C LEU A 33 8.85 -12.63 2.00
N SER A 34 7.74 -13.27 1.60
CA SER A 34 7.48 -13.56 0.19
C SER A 34 7.25 -12.27 -0.60
N LEU A 35 7.55 -12.32 -1.91
CA LEU A 35 7.35 -11.18 -2.81
C LEU A 35 5.92 -10.63 -2.76
N SER A 36 4.91 -11.50 -2.73
CA SER A 36 3.50 -11.09 -2.60
C SER A 36 3.22 -10.33 -1.31
N ARG A 37 3.87 -10.71 -0.19
CA ARG A 37 3.70 -10.03 1.09
C ARG A 37 4.45 -8.71 1.13
N LYS A 38 5.63 -8.64 0.51
CA LYS A 38 6.35 -7.38 0.27
C LYS A 38 5.51 -6.39 -0.52
N ILE A 39 4.96 -6.82 -1.65
CA ILE A 39 4.07 -6.00 -2.50
C ILE A 39 2.87 -5.51 -1.69
N ARG A 40 2.19 -6.41 -0.96
CA ARG A 40 1.03 -6.04 -0.14
C ARG A 40 1.38 -4.99 0.91
N ASN A 41 2.51 -5.16 1.61
CA ASN A 41 2.96 -4.20 2.61
C ASN A 41 3.28 -2.83 1.99
N LEU A 42 3.98 -2.79 0.86
CA LEU A 42 4.29 -1.54 0.15
C LEU A 42 3.00 -0.82 -0.29
N LEU A 43 2.07 -1.54 -0.91
CA LEU A 43 0.78 -1.00 -1.34
C LEU A 43 -0.01 -0.46 -0.15
N GLN A 44 -0.08 -1.21 0.95
CA GLN A 44 -0.80 -0.77 2.13
C GLN A 44 -0.17 0.51 2.73
N THR A 45 1.15 0.56 2.89
CA THR A 45 1.83 1.76 3.38
C THR A 45 1.58 2.98 2.49
N TYR A 46 1.60 2.79 1.16
CA TYR A 46 1.35 3.88 0.23
C TYR A 46 -0.10 4.36 0.25
N LEU A 47 -1.07 3.44 0.33
CA LEU A 47 -2.49 3.80 0.46
C LEU A 47 -2.76 4.56 1.77
N GLU A 48 -2.20 4.10 2.89
CA GLU A 48 -2.27 4.80 4.18
C GLU A 48 -1.68 6.21 4.11
N GLN A 49 -0.60 6.40 3.33
CA GLN A 49 0.00 7.72 3.12
C GLN A 49 -0.95 8.62 2.31
N LEU A 50 -1.48 8.14 1.18
CA LEU A 50 -2.43 8.90 0.35
C LEU A 50 -3.71 9.27 1.13
N GLU A 51 -4.18 8.38 1.98
CA GLU A 51 -5.33 8.64 2.87
C GLU A 51 -5.04 9.77 3.85
N LYS A 52 -3.85 9.80 4.46
CA LYS A 52 -3.43 10.88 5.36
C LYS A 52 -3.27 12.20 4.62
N GLU A 53 -2.69 12.20 3.42
CA GLU A 53 -2.53 13.39 2.59
C GLU A 53 -3.89 14.02 2.26
N ARG A 54 -4.85 13.20 1.80
CA ARG A 54 -6.23 13.64 1.54
C ARG A 54 -6.91 14.21 2.79
N GLN A 55 -6.79 13.57 3.95
CA GLN A 55 -7.37 14.08 5.19
C GLN A 55 -6.79 15.44 5.60
N GLN A 56 -5.49 15.66 5.36
CA GLN A 56 -4.85 16.96 5.63
C GLN A 56 -5.33 18.04 4.68
N GLU A 57 -5.52 17.73 3.40
CA GLU A 57 -6.09 18.65 2.41
C GLU A 57 -7.52 19.06 2.77
N GLU A 58 -8.36 18.10 3.17
CA GLU A 58 -9.73 18.35 3.62
C GLU A 58 -9.75 19.26 4.87
N GLN A 59 -8.84 19.05 5.82
CA GLN A 59 -8.73 19.91 7.01
C GLN A 59 -8.28 21.34 6.66
N ARG A 60 -7.35 21.51 5.72
CA ARG A 60 -6.91 22.84 5.25
C ARG A 60 -8.03 23.59 4.55
N ASN A 61 -8.81 22.91 3.70
CA ASN A 61 -9.90 23.54 2.96
C ASN A 61 -11.10 23.91 3.85
N ASN A 62 -11.24 23.27 5.01
CA ASN A 62 -12.34 23.50 5.95
C ASN A 62 -11.99 24.49 7.08
N GLN A 63 -10.81 25.12 7.06
CA GLN A 63 -10.46 26.15 8.03
C GLN A 63 -11.13 27.48 7.63
N PRO A 64 -12.08 28.02 8.42
CA PRO A 64 -12.65 29.32 8.14
C PRO A 64 -11.54 30.36 8.25
N ASP A 65 -11.39 31.15 7.20
CA ASP A 65 -10.54 32.34 7.15
C ASP A 65 -11.03 33.30 8.24
N ASN A 66 -10.43 33.22 9.42
CA ASN A 66 -10.63 34.20 10.49
C ASN A 66 -9.77 35.42 10.15
N SER A 67 -10.27 36.20 9.20
CA SER A 67 -9.85 37.58 8.93
C SER A 67 -10.78 38.57 9.65
#